data_AF-A0A653XU75-F1
#
_entry.id   AF-A0A653XU75-F1
#
_cell.length_a   1.000
_cell.length_b   1.000
_cell.length_c   1.000
_cell.angle_alpha   90.00
_cell.angle_beta   90.00
_cell.angle_gamma   90.00
#
_symmetry.space_group_name_H-M   'P 1'
#
loop_
_entity.id
_entity.type
_entity.pdbx_description
1 polymer ?
#
loop_
_entity_poly.entity_id
_entity_poly.type
_entity_poly.pdbx_seq_one_letter_code
_entity_poly.pdbx_strand_id
1 'polypeptide(L)' 'MDELIDILDANGNLTNRTAMKSEAHKNGWYHQTVHVWFYTLDGR' A
#
# COMPACT_ATOMS: atom_id res chain seq x y z
N MET A 1 -1.91 0.21 -15.56
CA MET A 1 -1.64 -1.21 -15.26
C MET A 1 -1.97 -1.41 -13.79
N ASP A 2 -2.65 -2.49 -13.46
CA ASP A 2 -3.06 -2.76 -12.09
C ASP A 2 -1.99 -3.62 -11.39
N GLU A 3 -1.86 -3.48 -10.07
CA GLU A 3 -0.79 -4.07 -9.26
C GLU A 3 -1.39 -5.06 -8.27
N LEU A 4 -0.75 -6.22 -8.08
CA LEU A 4 -1.14 -7.16 -7.03
C LEU A 4 -0.49 -6.74 -5.71
N ILE A 5 -1.29 -6.60 -4.64
CA ILE A 5 -0.82 -6.16 -3.32
C ILE A 5 -1.35 -7.06 -2.21
N ASP A 6 -0.60 -7.15 -1.11
CA ASP A 6 -1.04 -7.84 0.11
C ASP A 6 -2.16 -7.06 0.82
N ILE A 7 -3.13 -7.81 1.35
CA ILE A 7 -4.19 -7.28 2.20
C ILE A 7 -3.82 -7.48 3.66
N LEU A 8 -4.09 -6.45 4.45
CA LEU A 8 -3.87 -6.40 5.88
C LEU A 8 -5.19 -6.41 6.65
N ASP A 9 -5.13 -6.77 7.92
CA ASP A 9 -6.18 -6.44 8.87
C ASP A 9 -6.04 -4.99 9.37
N ALA A 10 -6.99 -4.54 10.19
CA ALA A 10 -6.99 -3.18 10.74
C ALA A 10 -5.81 -2.90 11.71
N ASN A 11 -5.11 -3.94 12.18
CA ASN A 11 -3.93 -3.82 13.02
C ASN A 11 -2.63 -3.87 12.20
N GLY A 12 -2.72 -4.00 10.87
CA GLY A 12 -1.59 -4.09 9.96
C GLY A 12 -0.98 -5.49 9.80
N ASN A 13 -1.62 -6.55 10.31
CA ASN A 13 -1.13 -7.92 10.13
C ASN A 13 -1.47 -8.44 8.74
N LEU A 14 -0.58 -9.26 8.17
CA LEU A 14 -0.85 -9.95 6.91
C LEU A 14 -2.05 -10.90 7.05
N THR A 15 -2.99 -10.82 6.10
CA THR A 15 -4.10 -11.79 6.02
C THR A 15 -3.77 -13.00 5.15
N ASN A 16 -2.56 -13.07 4.59
CA ASN A 16 -2.15 -14.03 3.54
C ASN A 16 -3.07 -14.02 2.30
N ARG A 17 -3.70 -12.88 2.02
CA ARG A 17 -4.51 -12.67 0.81
C ARG A 17 -3.88 -11.55 0.02
N THR A 18 -3.91 -11.70 -1.30
CA THR A 18 -3.55 -10.64 -2.25
C THR A 18 -4.79 -10.21 -3.02
N ALA A 19 -4.84 -8.95 -3.41
CA ALA A 19 -5.87 -8.43 -4.31
C ALA A 19 -5.25 -7.45 -5.31
N MET A 20 -6.00 -7.16 -6.37
CA MET A 20 -5.63 -6.08 -7.26
C MET A 20 -5.76 -4.74 -6.52
N LYS A 21 -4.82 -3.81 -6.73
CA LYS A 21 -4.81 -2.49 -6.09
C LYS A 21 -6.09 -1.72 -6.36
N SER A 22 -6.62 -1.82 -7.58
CA SER A 22 -7.91 -1.23 -7.94
C SER A 22 -9.07 -1.78 -7.09
N GLU A 23 -9.07 -3.08 -6.80
CA GLU A 23 -10.07 -3.75 -5.95
C GLU A 23 -9.92 -3.35 -4.49
N ALA A 24 -8.68 -3.31 -3.98
CA ALA A 24 -8.40 -2.88 -2.62
C ALA A 24 -8.85 -1.43 -2.36
N HIS A 25 -8.54 -0.51 -3.29
CA HIS A 25 -8.99 0.88 -3.19
C HIS A 25 -10.51 1.02 -3.33
N LYS A 26 -11.14 0.26 -4.24
CA LYS A 26 -12.60 0.29 -4.43
C LYS A 26 -13.36 -0.15 -3.17
N ASN A 27 -12.85 -1.16 -2.46
CA ASN A 27 -13.50 -1.74 -1.29
C ASN A 27 -12.99 -1.17 0.04
N GLY A 28 -11.99 -0.29 0.03
CA GLY A 28 -11.39 0.28 1.25
C GLY A 28 -10.64 -0.75 2.10
N TRP A 29 -9.99 -1.74 1.47
CA TRP A 29 -9.21 -2.76 2.18
C TRP A 29 -7.86 -2.21 2.62
N TYR A 30 -7.43 -2.56 3.82
CA TYR A 30 -6.10 -2.20 4.32
C TYR A 30 -5.01 -2.88 3.49
N HIS A 31 -4.00 -2.11 3.10
CA HIS A 31 -2.82 -2.59 2.38
C HIS A 31 -1.60 -1.74 2.79
N GLN A 32 -0.40 -2.25 2.54
CA GLN A 32 0.82 -1.50 2.83
C GLN A 32 0.97 -0.28 1.90
N THR A 33 1.58 0.78 2.41
CA THR A 33 2.00 1.96 1.64
C THR A 33 3.36 2.42 2.12
N VAL A 34 4.15 3.03 1.22
CA VAL A 34 5.40 3.67 1.55
C VAL A 34 5.40 5.08 1.01
N HIS A 35 5.85 6.03 1.84
CA HIS A 35 6.11 7.39 1.42
C HIS A 35 7.62 7.62 1.55
N VAL A 36 8.26 7.97 0.44
CA VAL A 36 9.69 8.25 0.38
C VAL A 36 9.88 9.69 -0.06
N TRP A 37 10.63 10.46 0.72
CA TRP A 37 11.02 11.83 0.36
C TRP A 37 12.50 11.85 0.03
N PHE A 38 12.80 12.31 -1.18
CA PHE A 38 14.15 12.63 -1.59
C PHE A 38 14.37 14.12 -1.34
N TYR A 39 15.55 14.45 -0.80
CA TYR A 39 15.99 15.83 -0.68
C TYR A 39 17.48 15.95 -1.04
N THR A 40 17.87 17.10 -1.57
CA THR A 40 19.27 17.46 -1.84
C THR A 40 19.93 18.05 -0.61
N LEU A 41 21.26 18.21 -0.63
CA LEU A 41 22.00 18.81 0.49
C LEU A 41 21.54 20.25 0.84
N ASP A 42 20.94 20.98 -0.11
CA ASP A 42 20.32 22.29 0.10
C ASP A 42 18.83 22.23 0.46
N GLY A 43 18.31 21.04 0.79
CA GLY A 43 16.96 20.84 1.33
C GLY A 43 15.82 20.93 0.32
N ARG A 44 16.08 20.67 -0.96
CA ARG A 44 15.08 20.65 -2.05
C ARG A 44 14.66 19.24 -2.41
#